data_AF-A0A7S1L8P6-F1
#
_entry.id   AF-A0A7S1L8P6-F1
#
_cell.length_a   1.000
_cell.length_b   1.000
_cell.length_c   1.000
_cell.angle_alpha   90.00
_cell.angle_beta   90.00
_cell.angle_gamma   90.00
#
_symmetry.space_group_name_H-M   'P 1'
#
loop_
_entity.id
_entity.type
_entity.pdbx_description
1 polymer ?
#
loop_
_entity_poly.entity_id
_entity_poly.type
_entity_poly.pdbx_seq_one_letter_code
_entity_poly.pdbx_strand_id
1 'polypeptide(L)'
;GERAAYCTFQEGSWRCERCQRGPGQEDMLLATERLAGRLTECTFFSPEMTPALGGFSGKHGGLKMVKQTFVQKAMDLAITVTGVLGRRHWCYHWAQILFVDLIITRIQFAIGQKIDAGAYYLLEMLDDLWEWLSSLGMAQDPGCFLYGRISEALRRIAHMERGMDDLSRWRLRKLKERVANSNAQVEILPLRPLIIDGTVSFQ
;
A
#
# COMPACT_ATOMS: atom_id res chain seq x y z
N GLY A 1 16.37 20.34 6.88
CA GLY A 1 15.48 21.01 5.92
C GLY A 1 14.06 20.78 6.38
N GLU A 2 13.43 21.79 6.95
CA GLU A 2 12.07 21.70 7.49
C GLU A 2 11.08 21.36 6.37
N ARG A 3 10.23 20.36 6.61
CA ARG A 3 9.14 19.98 5.71
C ARG A 3 8.08 21.09 5.76
N ALA A 4 8.13 22.01 4.80
CA ALA A 4 7.11 23.01 4.54
C ALA A 4 5.70 22.37 4.55
N ALA A 5 4.78 22.95 5.33
CA ALA A 5 3.41 22.47 5.40
C ALA A 5 2.70 22.78 4.06
N TYR A 6 1.85 21.86 3.59
CA TYR A 6 1.12 22.04 2.33
C TYR A 6 0.27 23.33 2.34
N CYS A 7 -0.22 23.69 3.53
CA CYS A 7 -0.92 24.92 3.82
C CYS A 7 -0.71 25.33 5.29
N THR A 8 -0.79 26.63 5.57
CA THR A 8 -0.77 27.20 6.93
C THR A 8 -2.06 27.97 7.18
N PHE A 9 -2.63 27.81 8.39
CA PHE A 9 -3.83 28.55 8.79
C PHE A 9 -3.41 29.93 9.31
N GLN A 10 -3.75 30.98 8.56
CA GLN A 10 -3.39 32.36 8.88
C GLN A 10 -4.59 33.29 8.62
N GLU A 11 -4.85 34.21 9.54
CA GLU A 11 -5.90 35.24 9.40
C GLU A 11 -7.32 34.66 9.13
N GLY A 12 -7.61 33.49 9.70
CA GLY A 12 -8.92 32.83 9.55
C GLY A 12 -9.12 32.05 8.25
N SER A 13 -8.05 31.78 7.47
CA SER A 13 -8.13 30.94 6.26
C SER A 13 -6.86 30.11 6.03
N TRP A 14 -6.97 28.98 5.31
CA TRP A 14 -5.81 28.18 4.90
C TRP A 14 -5.11 28.81 3.68
N ARG A 15 -3.79 28.99 3.77
CA ARG A 15 -2.96 29.60 2.72
C ARG A 15 -1.85 28.65 2.27
N CYS A 16 -1.58 28.60 0.96
CA CYS A 16 -0.43 27.88 0.44
C CYS A 16 0.86 28.64 0.76
N GLU A 17 1.84 27.99 1.41
CA GLU A 17 3.11 28.62 1.79
C GLU A 17 3.94 29.13 0.59
N ARG A 18 3.76 28.53 -0.60
CA ARG A 18 4.56 28.89 -1.80
C ARG A 18 4.00 30.05 -2.60
N CYS A 19 2.67 30.18 -2.70
CA CYS A 19 2.05 31.17 -3.57
C CYS A 19 1.14 32.17 -2.84
N GLN A 20 0.95 32.01 -1.52
CA GLN A 20 0.16 32.90 -0.64
C GLN A 20 -1.30 33.13 -1.08
N ARG A 21 -1.79 32.36 -2.06
CA ARG A 21 -3.17 32.44 -2.54
C ARG A 21 -4.12 31.87 -1.48
N GLY A 22 -5.18 32.63 -1.20
CA GLY A 22 -6.29 32.21 -0.35
C GLY A 22 -7.22 31.22 -1.04
N PRO A 23 -8.18 30.64 -0.31
CA PRO A 23 -8.91 29.43 -0.67
C PRO A 23 -10.07 29.66 -1.65
N GLY A 24 -9.89 30.50 -2.68
CA GLY A 24 -10.89 30.64 -3.77
C GLY A 24 -11.16 29.34 -4.56
N GLN A 25 -10.39 28.28 -4.27
CA GLN A 25 -10.53 26.95 -4.82
C GLN A 25 -10.73 25.86 -3.75
N GLU A 26 -10.91 26.18 -2.45
CA GLU A 26 -11.10 25.15 -1.41
C GLU A 26 -12.29 24.26 -1.71
N ASP A 27 -13.43 24.82 -2.09
CA ASP A 27 -14.62 24.02 -2.39
C ASP A 27 -14.40 23.08 -3.59
N MET A 28 -13.66 23.53 -4.60
CA MET A 28 -13.29 22.69 -5.75
C MET A 28 -12.23 21.64 -5.40
N LEU A 29 -11.24 21.98 -4.57
CA LEU A 29 -10.21 21.06 -4.10
C LEU A 29 -10.81 20.02 -3.17
N LEU A 30 -11.66 20.42 -2.22
CA LEU A 30 -12.41 19.53 -1.33
C LEU A 30 -13.40 18.66 -2.10
N ALA A 31 -14.08 19.19 -3.12
CA ALA A 31 -14.95 18.39 -3.98
C ALA A 31 -14.14 17.34 -4.77
N THR A 32 -12.95 17.72 -5.26
CA THR A 32 -12.04 16.82 -5.98
C THR A 32 -11.47 15.76 -5.04
N GLU A 33 -11.05 16.14 -3.84
CA GLU A 33 -10.55 15.24 -2.80
C GLU A 33 -11.65 14.26 -2.36
N ARG A 34 -12.87 14.73 -2.11
CA ARG A 34 -14.02 13.86 -1.79
C ARG A 34 -14.37 12.92 -2.94
N LEU A 35 -14.30 13.38 -4.18
CA LEU A 35 -14.55 12.56 -5.35
C LEU A 35 -13.47 11.47 -5.49
N ALA A 36 -12.21 11.84 -5.41
CA ALA A 36 -11.08 10.91 -5.45
C ALA A 36 -11.14 9.92 -4.27
N GLY A 37 -11.47 10.40 -3.08
CA GLY A 37 -11.74 9.60 -1.88
C GLY A 37 -12.80 8.53 -2.14
N ARG A 38 -14.00 8.92 -2.59
CA ARG A 38 -15.06 7.96 -2.93
C ARG A 38 -14.66 6.98 -4.02
N LEU A 39 -13.97 7.43 -5.07
CA LEU A 39 -13.49 6.55 -6.13
C LEU A 39 -12.49 5.51 -5.58
N THR A 40 -11.61 5.91 -4.68
CA THR A 40 -10.64 5.03 -4.04
C THR A 40 -11.30 4.08 -3.04
N GLU A 41 -12.30 4.53 -2.30
CA GLU A 41 -13.13 3.71 -1.43
C GLU A 41 -13.80 2.60 -2.25
N CYS A 42 -14.51 2.99 -3.33
CA CYS A 42 -15.15 2.05 -4.24
C CYS A 42 -14.15 1.07 -4.89
N THR A 43 -12.92 1.50 -5.17
CA THR A 43 -11.93 0.68 -5.90
C THR A 43 -11.14 -0.25 -4.98
N PHE A 44 -10.71 0.22 -3.81
CA PHE A 44 -9.79 -0.54 -2.94
C PHE A 44 -10.49 -1.24 -1.77
N PHE A 45 -11.66 -0.75 -1.34
CA PHE A 45 -12.33 -1.18 -0.11
C PHE A 45 -13.61 -1.96 -0.35
N SER A 46 -14.30 -1.76 -1.48
CA SER A 46 -15.51 -2.52 -1.79
C SER A 46 -15.17 -3.95 -2.24
N PRO A 47 -15.54 -5.00 -1.48
CA PRO A 47 -15.34 -6.39 -1.89
C PRO A 47 -16.10 -6.74 -3.17
N GLU A 48 -17.19 -6.03 -3.46
CA GLU A 48 -18.05 -6.19 -4.64
C GLU A 48 -17.36 -5.69 -5.93
N MET A 49 -16.39 -4.78 -5.80
CA MET A 49 -15.59 -4.21 -6.90
C MET A 49 -14.21 -4.87 -7.06
N THR A 50 -13.83 -5.71 -6.10
CA THR A 50 -12.85 -6.79 -6.26
C THR A 50 -13.55 -8.17 -6.34
N PRO A 51 -14.60 -8.35 -7.17
CA PRO A 51 -15.27 -9.63 -7.24
C PRO A 51 -14.26 -10.64 -7.76
N ALA A 52 -13.98 -11.65 -6.95
CA ALA A 52 -13.09 -12.70 -7.36
C ALA A 52 -13.71 -13.39 -8.58
N LEU A 53 -12.98 -13.49 -9.68
CA LEU A 53 -13.41 -14.28 -10.86
C LEU A 53 -13.65 -15.75 -10.51
N GLY A 54 -12.91 -16.19 -9.49
CA GLY A 54 -12.96 -17.50 -8.88
C GLY A 54 -12.02 -17.50 -7.68
N GLY A 55 -12.13 -18.54 -6.85
CA GLY A 55 -11.23 -18.75 -5.72
C GLY A 55 -10.65 -20.15 -5.78
N PHE A 56 -9.36 -20.28 -5.51
CA PHE A 56 -8.75 -21.58 -5.24
C PHE A 56 -8.61 -21.74 -3.73
N SER A 57 -9.32 -22.70 -3.16
CA SER A 57 -9.08 -23.15 -1.78
C SER A 57 -8.01 -24.23 -1.80
N GLY A 58 -6.77 -23.89 -1.41
CA GLY A 58 -5.66 -24.83 -1.31
C GLY A 58 -5.20 -25.04 0.13
N LYS A 59 -4.23 -25.95 0.33
CA LYS A 59 -3.56 -26.18 1.62
C LYS A 59 -2.86 -24.92 2.18
N HIS A 60 -2.65 -23.90 1.34
CA HIS A 60 -2.00 -22.62 1.69
C HIS A 60 -2.98 -21.45 1.83
N GLY A 61 -4.28 -21.72 1.97
CA GLY A 61 -5.33 -20.70 2.10
C GLY A 61 -6.12 -20.46 0.81
N GLY A 62 -7.11 -19.57 0.91
CA GLY A 62 -7.94 -19.15 -0.21
C GLY A 62 -7.25 -18.09 -1.06
N LEU A 63 -7.00 -18.40 -2.33
CA LEU A 63 -6.47 -17.47 -3.33
C LEU A 63 -7.64 -16.86 -4.12
N LYS A 64 -7.70 -15.53 -4.21
CA LYS A 64 -8.72 -14.83 -5.01
C LYS A 64 -8.12 -14.31 -6.31
N MET A 65 -8.80 -14.58 -7.42
CA MET A 65 -8.39 -14.10 -8.74
C MET A 65 -9.10 -12.79 -9.10
N VAL A 66 -8.36 -11.78 -9.56
CA VAL A 66 -8.89 -10.47 -9.97
C VAL A 66 -8.61 -10.19 -11.46
N LYS A 67 -9.51 -9.45 -12.11
CA LYS A 67 -9.34 -9.06 -13.53
C LYS A 67 -8.12 -8.16 -13.73
N GLN A 68 -7.39 -8.36 -14.83
CA GLN A 68 -6.30 -7.45 -15.22
C GLN A 68 -6.76 -6.00 -15.40
N THR A 69 -7.95 -5.80 -15.98
CA THR A 69 -8.55 -4.47 -16.17
C THR A 69 -8.87 -3.76 -14.86
N PHE A 70 -9.17 -4.50 -13.79
CA PHE A 70 -9.32 -3.93 -12.45
C PHE A 70 -7.97 -3.41 -11.94
N VAL A 71 -6.91 -4.21 -12.05
CA VAL A 71 -5.57 -3.81 -11.60
C VAL A 71 -5.10 -2.57 -12.35
N GLN A 72 -5.28 -2.52 -13.68
CA GLN A 72 -4.97 -1.34 -14.49
C GLN A 72 -5.68 -0.08 -13.97
N LYS A 73 -7.00 -0.14 -13.77
CA LYS A 73 -7.78 0.97 -13.22
C LYS A 73 -7.31 1.39 -11.83
N ALA A 74 -6.95 0.43 -10.98
CA ALA A 74 -6.41 0.68 -9.66
C ALA A 74 -5.06 1.42 -9.73
N MET A 75 -4.18 1.08 -10.70
CA MET A 75 -2.93 1.81 -10.92
C MET A 75 -3.18 3.23 -11.42
N ASP A 76 -4.06 3.38 -12.40
CA ASP A 76 -4.41 4.68 -12.97
C ASP A 76 -4.95 5.60 -11.86
N LEU A 77 -5.86 5.09 -11.04
CA LEU A 77 -6.39 5.82 -9.90
C LEU A 77 -5.31 6.19 -8.89
N ALA A 78 -4.37 5.28 -8.59
CA ALA A 78 -3.25 5.56 -7.69
C ALA A 78 -2.34 6.67 -8.23
N ILE A 79 -2.04 6.67 -9.53
CA ILE A 79 -1.26 7.71 -10.21
C ILE A 79 -2.01 9.04 -10.15
N THR A 80 -3.30 9.06 -10.49
CA THR A 80 -4.14 10.26 -10.44
C THR A 80 -4.20 10.83 -9.03
N VAL A 81 -4.50 10.01 -8.02
CA VAL A 81 -4.53 10.41 -6.62
C VAL A 81 -3.18 10.97 -6.19
N THR A 82 -2.07 10.33 -6.56
CA THR A 82 -0.72 10.82 -6.22
C THR A 82 -0.43 12.16 -6.88
N GLY A 83 -0.81 12.34 -8.15
CA GLY A 83 -0.61 13.58 -8.88
C GLY A 83 -1.43 14.76 -8.34
N VAL A 84 -2.64 14.48 -7.84
CA VAL A 84 -3.59 15.50 -7.37
C VAL A 84 -3.44 15.78 -5.87
N LEU A 85 -3.38 14.74 -5.04
CA LEU A 85 -3.43 14.82 -3.57
C LEU A 85 -2.06 14.56 -2.90
N GLY A 86 -1.08 14.07 -3.67
CA GLY A 86 0.25 13.75 -3.16
C GLY A 86 0.33 12.40 -2.44
N ARG A 87 1.56 12.03 -2.07
CA ARG A 87 1.89 10.71 -1.47
C ARG A 87 1.49 10.56 0.00
N ARG A 88 1.04 11.63 0.67
CA ARG A 88 0.61 11.57 2.08
C ARG A 88 -0.88 11.30 2.24
N HIS A 89 -1.62 11.33 1.14
CA HIS A 89 -3.05 11.15 1.17
C HIS A 89 -3.38 9.67 1.44
N TRP A 90 -4.35 9.40 2.30
CA TRP A 90 -4.71 8.04 2.72
C TRP A 90 -4.98 7.12 1.52
N CYS A 91 -5.67 7.61 0.47
CA CYS A 91 -5.94 6.88 -0.76
C CYS A 91 -4.69 6.27 -1.43
N TYR A 92 -3.56 6.98 -1.40
CA TYR A 92 -2.28 6.47 -1.93
C TYR A 92 -1.82 5.25 -1.15
N HIS A 93 -1.91 5.30 0.18
CA HIS A 93 -1.53 4.21 1.06
C HIS A 93 -2.45 2.98 0.91
N TRP A 94 -3.75 3.17 0.61
CA TRP A 94 -4.63 2.04 0.27
C TRP A 94 -4.26 1.36 -1.05
N ALA A 95 -3.85 2.14 -2.04
CA ALA A 95 -3.29 1.56 -3.26
C ALA A 95 -2.01 0.77 -2.95
N GLN A 96 -1.11 1.31 -2.12
CA GLN A 96 0.10 0.60 -1.68
C GLN A 96 -0.23 -0.74 -1.00
N ILE A 97 -1.26 -0.80 -0.13
CA ILE A 97 -1.71 -2.04 0.50
C ILE A 97 -2.14 -3.08 -0.55
N LEU A 98 -2.90 -2.67 -1.57
CA LEU A 98 -3.28 -3.57 -2.67
C LEU A 98 -2.05 -4.09 -3.43
N PHE A 99 -1.08 -3.22 -3.74
CA PHE A 99 0.14 -3.64 -4.44
C PHE A 99 1.01 -4.56 -3.60
N VAL A 100 1.11 -4.33 -2.30
CA VAL A 100 1.79 -5.23 -1.37
C VAL A 100 1.15 -6.63 -1.43
N ASP A 101 -0.19 -6.71 -1.35
CA ASP A 101 -0.94 -7.96 -1.45
C ASP A 101 -0.65 -8.70 -2.78
N LEU A 102 -0.66 -7.97 -3.90
CA LEU A 102 -0.37 -8.50 -5.24
C LEU A 102 1.09 -8.97 -5.39
N ILE A 103 2.06 -8.20 -4.90
CA ILE A 103 3.47 -8.56 -5.00
C ILE A 103 3.76 -9.78 -4.13
N ILE A 104 3.30 -9.81 -2.88
CA ILE A 104 3.47 -10.97 -1.99
C ILE A 104 2.90 -12.22 -2.66
N THR A 105 1.69 -12.14 -3.21
CA THR A 105 1.06 -13.26 -3.91
C THR A 105 1.85 -13.67 -5.16
N ARG A 106 2.30 -12.70 -5.96
CA ARG A 106 3.15 -12.97 -7.13
C ARG A 106 4.43 -13.69 -6.72
N ILE A 107 5.12 -13.24 -5.68
CA ILE A 107 6.34 -13.90 -5.19
C ILE A 107 6.05 -15.33 -4.72
N GLN A 108 4.91 -15.54 -4.05
CA GLN A 108 4.48 -16.86 -3.59
C GLN A 108 4.28 -17.86 -4.73
N PHE A 109 3.75 -17.42 -5.87
CA PHE A 109 3.38 -18.32 -6.99
C PHE A 109 4.30 -18.21 -8.21
N ALA A 110 5.27 -17.30 -8.24
CA ALA A 110 6.27 -17.18 -9.30
C ALA A 110 7.31 -18.31 -9.19
N ILE A 111 7.01 -19.47 -9.76
CA ILE A 111 7.98 -20.56 -9.93
C ILE A 111 8.94 -20.17 -11.07
N GLY A 112 10.21 -19.85 -10.74
CA GLY A 112 11.30 -19.75 -11.72
C GLY A 112 11.55 -18.40 -12.40
N GLN A 113 10.83 -17.32 -12.07
CA GLN A 113 11.16 -15.97 -12.55
C GLN A 113 12.18 -15.28 -11.63
N LYS A 114 13.10 -14.46 -12.18
CA LYS A 114 13.99 -13.60 -11.38
C LYS A 114 13.14 -12.58 -10.60
N ILE A 115 12.92 -12.86 -9.32
CA ILE A 115 12.08 -12.07 -8.40
C ILE A 115 12.83 -10.84 -7.86
N ASP A 116 13.77 -10.23 -8.59
CA ASP A 116 14.60 -9.18 -7.97
C ASP A 116 13.82 -7.87 -7.78
N ALA A 117 13.33 -7.23 -8.86
CA ALA A 117 12.73 -5.88 -8.78
C ALA A 117 11.54 -5.78 -7.80
N GLY A 118 10.70 -6.82 -7.73
CA GLY A 118 9.51 -6.82 -6.87
C GLY A 118 9.81 -6.79 -5.38
N ALA A 119 10.92 -7.40 -4.94
CA ALA A 119 11.31 -7.42 -3.54
C ALA A 119 11.73 -6.03 -3.02
N TYR A 120 12.45 -5.26 -3.86
CA TYR A 120 12.86 -3.89 -3.55
C TYR A 120 11.65 -2.98 -3.30
N TYR A 121 10.68 -2.99 -4.22
CA TYR A 121 9.46 -2.20 -4.09
C TYR A 121 8.60 -2.65 -2.92
N LEU A 122 8.55 -3.95 -2.64
CA LEU A 122 7.82 -4.49 -1.48
C LEU A 122 8.36 -3.94 -0.16
N LEU A 123 9.69 -3.96 0.02
CA LEU A 123 10.34 -3.42 1.22
C LEU A 123 10.10 -1.91 1.38
N GLU A 124 10.18 -1.16 0.28
CA GLU A 124 9.90 0.28 0.28
C GLU A 124 8.46 0.58 0.71
N MET A 125 7.47 -0.05 0.06
CA MET A 125 6.06 0.20 0.35
C MET A 125 5.69 -0.21 1.78
N LEU A 126 6.24 -1.31 2.29
CA LEU A 126 6.01 -1.73 3.68
C LEU A 126 6.62 -0.76 4.70
N ASP A 127 7.79 -0.19 4.41
CA ASP A 127 8.39 0.83 5.27
C ASP A 127 7.56 2.13 5.25
N ASP A 128 7.18 2.60 4.06
CA ASP A 128 6.35 3.80 3.88
C ASP A 128 4.98 3.66 4.56
N LEU A 129 4.32 2.50 4.42
CA LEU A 129 3.05 2.23 5.07
C LEU A 129 3.18 2.24 6.59
N TRP A 130 4.27 1.69 7.13
CA TRP A 130 4.51 1.73 8.58
C TRP A 130 4.69 3.15 9.09
N GLU A 131 5.52 3.96 8.41
CA GLU A 131 5.75 5.36 8.76
C GLU A 131 4.46 6.18 8.66
N TRP A 132 3.63 5.92 7.65
CA TRP A 132 2.31 6.54 7.52
C TRP A 132 1.41 6.19 8.72
N LEU A 133 1.22 4.91 9.02
CA LEU A 133 0.38 4.48 10.15
C LEU A 133 0.90 5.05 11.49
N SER A 134 2.22 5.09 11.67
CA SER A 134 2.84 5.69 12.86
C SER A 134 2.53 7.18 12.96
N SER A 135 2.52 7.89 11.83
CA SER A 135 2.24 9.33 11.78
C SER A 135 0.80 9.70 12.09
N LEU A 136 -0.14 8.76 11.99
CA LEU A 136 -1.55 8.98 12.33
C LEU A 136 -1.81 9.07 13.84
N GLY A 137 -0.84 8.69 14.68
CA GLY A 137 -1.00 8.73 16.14
C GLY A 137 -2.14 7.85 16.65
N MET A 138 -2.40 6.72 15.99
CA MET A 138 -3.47 5.80 16.36
C MET A 138 -3.20 5.15 17.72
N ALA A 139 -4.27 4.74 18.41
CA ALA A 139 -4.16 3.99 19.66
C ALA A 139 -3.57 2.58 19.44
N GLN A 140 -3.75 2.02 18.24
CA GLN A 140 -3.21 0.73 17.84
C GLN A 140 -1.82 0.88 17.22
N ASP A 141 -0.94 -0.07 17.55
CA ASP A 141 0.36 -0.19 16.91
C ASP A 141 0.21 -0.47 15.40
N PRO A 142 1.06 0.10 14.51
CA PRO A 142 1.03 -0.20 13.08
C PRO A 142 1.11 -1.70 12.74
N GLY A 143 1.73 -2.51 13.61
CA GLY A 143 1.76 -3.96 13.53
C GLY A 143 0.37 -4.58 13.47
N CYS A 144 -0.64 -4.01 14.11
CA CYS A 144 -2.02 -4.51 14.01
C CYS A 144 -2.59 -4.51 12.58
N PHE A 145 -2.02 -3.71 11.67
CA PHE A 145 -2.47 -3.61 10.27
C PHE A 145 -1.52 -4.28 9.28
N LEU A 146 -0.22 -4.32 9.60
CA LEU A 146 0.82 -4.73 8.66
C LEU A 146 1.54 -6.02 9.04
N TYR A 147 1.33 -6.58 10.24
CA TYR A 147 2.11 -7.71 10.74
C TYR A 147 2.09 -8.92 9.79
N GLY A 148 0.93 -9.36 9.31
CA GLY A 148 0.84 -10.50 8.40
C GLY A 148 1.52 -10.23 7.06
N ARG A 149 1.35 -9.03 6.50
CA ARG A 149 2.03 -8.60 5.27
C ARG A 149 3.55 -8.58 5.43
N ILE A 150 4.06 -7.98 6.49
CA ILE A 150 5.51 -7.88 6.73
C ILE A 150 6.07 -9.28 7.00
N SER A 151 5.43 -10.07 7.86
CA SER A 151 5.88 -11.44 8.16
C SER A 151 5.97 -12.31 6.92
N GLU A 152 4.93 -12.25 6.07
CA GLU A 152 4.92 -13.01 4.82
C GLU A 152 5.96 -12.49 3.83
N ALA A 153 6.09 -11.17 3.66
CA ALA A 153 7.13 -10.57 2.83
C ALA A 153 8.53 -11.04 3.25
N LEU A 154 8.86 -10.90 4.54
CA LEU A 154 10.14 -11.31 5.13
C LEU A 154 10.43 -12.79 4.87
N ARG A 155 9.43 -13.67 5.08
CA ARG A 155 9.56 -15.11 4.85
C ARG A 155 9.88 -15.42 3.39
N ARG A 156 9.26 -14.71 2.45
CA ARG A 156 9.43 -14.95 1.01
C ARG A 156 10.75 -14.43 0.48
N ILE A 157 11.23 -13.29 0.96
CA ILE A 157 12.47 -12.66 0.45
C ILE A 157 13.72 -13.02 1.28
N ALA A 158 13.59 -13.83 2.34
CA ALA A 158 14.72 -14.21 3.21
C ALA A 158 15.93 -14.78 2.45
N HIS A 159 15.68 -15.59 1.41
CA HIS A 159 16.74 -16.19 0.60
C HIS A 159 17.48 -15.17 -0.29
N MET A 160 16.92 -13.98 -0.49
CA MET A 160 17.44 -12.94 -1.38
C MET A 160 18.34 -11.93 -0.66
N GLU A 161 18.43 -11.97 0.68
CA GLU A 161 19.11 -10.96 1.50
C GLU A 161 20.57 -10.71 1.09
N ARG A 162 21.27 -11.74 0.60
CA ARG A 162 22.67 -11.63 0.14
C ARG A 162 22.83 -10.83 -1.16
N GLY A 163 21.81 -10.78 -2.00
CA GLY A 163 21.84 -10.10 -3.30
C GLY A 163 21.34 -8.65 -3.26
N MET A 164 20.84 -8.20 -2.10
CA MET A 164 20.25 -6.87 -1.95
C MET A 164 21.30 -5.76 -1.78
N ASP A 165 20.99 -4.58 -2.31
CA ASP A 165 21.73 -3.35 -2.01
C ASP A 165 21.64 -2.97 -0.51
N ASP A 166 22.48 -2.02 -0.09
CA ASP A 166 22.60 -1.61 1.32
C ASP A 166 21.30 -0.98 1.87
N LEU A 167 20.59 -0.19 1.03
CA LEU A 167 19.35 0.46 1.43
C LEU A 167 18.25 -0.57 1.71
N SER A 168 18.16 -1.59 0.86
CA SER A 168 17.18 -2.66 0.96
C SER A 168 17.49 -3.59 2.12
N ARG A 169 18.78 -3.90 2.34
CA ARG A 169 19.21 -4.60 3.57
C ARG A 169 18.90 -3.80 4.83
N TRP A 170 19.03 -2.48 4.79
CA TRP A 170 18.64 -1.63 5.92
C TRP A 170 17.12 -1.68 6.16
N ARG A 171 16.30 -1.51 5.12
CA ARG A 171 14.82 -1.63 5.23
C ARG A 171 14.40 -3.00 5.73
N LEU A 172 15.02 -4.06 5.23
CA LEU A 172 14.77 -5.44 5.65
C LEU A 172 15.01 -5.62 7.14
N ARG A 173 16.16 -5.13 7.66
CA ARG A 173 16.47 -5.18 9.10
C ARG A 173 15.45 -4.40 9.93
N LYS A 174 15.13 -3.17 9.52
CA LYS A 174 14.13 -2.32 10.19
C LYS A 174 12.76 -3.00 10.29
N LEU A 175 12.32 -3.67 9.22
CA LEU A 175 11.06 -4.41 9.20
C LEU A 175 11.11 -5.68 10.07
N LYS A 176 12.24 -6.40 10.11
CA LYS A 176 12.45 -7.54 11.04
C LYS A 176 12.31 -7.09 12.50
N GLU A 177 12.94 -5.96 12.86
CA GLU A 177 12.87 -5.39 14.21
C GLU A 177 11.44 -4.97 14.59
N ARG A 178 10.71 -4.32 13.68
CA ARG A 178 9.30 -3.93 13.90
C ARG A 178 8.41 -5.14 14.19
N VAL A 179 8.54 -6.21 13.41
CA VAL A 179 7.78 -7.45 13.62
C VAL A 179 8.14 -8.10 14.95
N ALA A 180 9.43 -8.16 15.30
CA ALA A 180 9.89 -8.73 16.57
C ALA A 180 9.35 -7.96 17.79
N ASN A 181 9.13 -6.66 17.66
CA ASN A 181 8.63 -5.79 18.73
C ASN A 181 7.09 -5.66 18.74
N SER A 182 6.40 -6.19 17.73
CA SER A 182 4.93 -6.10 17.63
C SER A 182 4.28 -7.21 18.45
N ASN A 183 3.47 -6.85 19.46
CA ASN A 183 2.63 -7.80 20.19
C ASN A 183 1.41 -8.19 19.33
N ALA A 184 1.55 -9.23 18.51
CA ALA A 184 0.48 -9.69 17.64
C ALA A 184 -0.63 -10.39 18.44
N GLN A 185 -1.77 -9.72 18.65
CA GLN A 185 -2.98 -10.38 19.15
C GLN A 185 -4.22 -10.26 18.24
N VAL A 186 -4.29 -9.27 17.34
CA VAL A 186 -5.35 -9.19 16.30
C VAL A 186 -4.81 -8.47 15.06
N GLU A 187 -4.98 -9.07 13.88
CA GLU A 187 -4.73 -8.40 12.60
C GLU A 187 -6.02 -7.74 12.10
N ILE A 188 -6.07 -6.41 12.13
CA ILE A 188 -7.26 -5.60 11.79
C ILE A 188 -7.54 -5.67 10.28
N LEU A 189 -6.49 -5.68 9.48
CA LEU A 189 -6.58 -5.76 8.02
C LEU A 189 -5.71 -6.91 7.54
N PRO A 190 -6.24 -8.14 7.42
CA PRO A 190 -5.44 -9.29 7.03
C PRO A 190 -4.89 -9.15 5.61
N LEU A 191 -3.77 -9.84 5.35
CA LEU A 191 -3.23 -10.05 4.00
C LEU A 191 -4.32 -10.68 3.11
N ARG A 192 -4.53 -10.11 1.92
CA ARG A 192 -5.44 -10.68 0.91
C ARG A 192 -4.61 -11.37 -0.17
N PRO A 193 -4.64 -12.71 -0.29
CA PRO A 193 -3.97 -13.39 -1.39
C PRO A 193 -4.69 -13.09 -2.70
N LEU A 194 -4.10 -12.27 -3.56
CA LEU A 194 -4.69 -11.77 -4.80
C LEU A 194 -3.81 -12.11 -6.00
N ILE A 195 -4.40 -12.73 -7.02
CA ILE A 195 -3.71 -13.04 -8.27
C ILE A 195 -4.41 -12.40 -9.46
N ILE A 196 -3.63 -11.94 -10.44
CA ILE A 196 -4.18 -11.34 -11.65
C ILE A 196 -4.52 -12.46 -12.63
N ASP A 197 -5.73 -12.42 -13.18
CA ASP A 197 -6.15 -13.34 -14.23
C ASP A 197 -5.13 -13.42 -15.38
N GLY A 198 -4.87 -14.63 -15.88
CA GLY A 198 -3.89 -14.89 -16.93
C GLY A 198 -2.41 -14.75 -16.53
N THR A 199 -2.08 -14.42 -15.28
CA THR A 199 -0.67 -14.24 -14.86
C THR A 199 0.00 -15.47 -14.26
N VAL A 200 -0.75 -16.52 -13.97
CA VAL A 200 -0.21 -17.81 -13.53
C VAL A 200 -0.82 -18.92 -14.37
N SER A 201 0.05 -19.70 -15.01
CA SER A 201 -0.32 -20.95 -15.65
C SER A 201 -0.14 -22.07 -14.63
N PHE A 202 -1.22 -22.76 -14.31
CA PHE A 202 -1.14 -24.04 -13.61
C PHE A 202 -0.77 -25.10 -14.65
N GLN A 203 0.49 -25.55 -14.63
CA GLN A 203 0.91 -26.76 -15.35
C GLN A 203 0.71 -27.97 -14.45
#